data_AF-A0A929YVV1-F1
#
_entry.id   AF-A0A929YVV1-F1
#
_cell.length_a   1.000
_cell.length_b   1.000
_cell.length_c   1.000
_cell.angle_alpha   90.00
_cell.angle_beta   90.00
_cell.angle_gamma   90.00
#
_symmetry.space_group_name_H-M   'P 1'
#
loop_
_entity.id
_entity.type
_entity.pdbx_description
1 polymer ?
#
loop_
_entity_poly.entity_id
_entity_poly.type
_entity_poly.pdbx_seq_one_letter_code
_entity_poly.pdbx_strand_id
1 'polypeptide(L)'
;LHPASESQGAHFHHPKYPGDWEAIPIEYKRGRPKRTNADKLQLCAEATCLEEAYGIHIPRGYLFYGETKHREKVDFDAELRTETRQMADEMHRLYKSGASIPPHYAACCRSCSLLNLCMPQMNSRERASDYLSRCHLLD
;
A
#
# COMPACT_ATOMS: atom_id res chain seq x y z
N LEU A 1 22.47 0.88 1.50
CA LEU A 1 23.26 -0.19 2.13
C LEU A 1 24.11 0.45 3.21
N HIS A 2 24.00 -0.03 4.45
CA HIS A 2 24.88 0.39 5.53
C HIS A 2 25.92 -0.72 5.74
N PRO A 3 27.23 -0.43 5.86
CA PRO A 3 28.20 -1.45 6.21
C PRO A 3 27.78 -2.13 7.50
N ALA A 4 27.83 -3.46 7.51
CA ALA A 4 27.55 -4.23 8.71
C ALA A 4 28.48 -3.80 9.86
N SER A 5 27.93 -3.37 10.99
CA SER A 5 28.68 -3.32 12.26
C SER A 5 28.64 -4.69 12.93
N GLU A 6 29.64 -5.05 13.73
CA GLU A 6 29.79 -6.35 14.43
C GLU A 6 28.65 -6.73 15.41
N SER A 7 27.56 -5.98 15.45
CA SER A 7 26.46 -6.13 16.39
C SER A 7 25.14 -6.52 15.69
N GLN A 8 24.80 -7.81 15.77
CA GLN A 8 23.44 -8.38 15.71
C GLN A 8 22.43 -7.64 14.81
N GLY A 9 22.71 -7.63 13.51
CA GLY A 9 21.73 -7.29 12.47
C GLY A 9 21.72 -8.40 11.42
N ALA A 10 20.63 -8.59 10.69
CA ALA A 10 20.64 -9.55 9.60
C ALA A 10 21.46 -8.98 8.44
N HIS A 11 22.64 -9.57 8.23
CA HIS A 11 23.59 -9.16 7.21
C HIS A 11 23.31 -9.90 5.90
N PHE A 12 23.53 -9.23 4.76
CA PHE A 12 23.46 -9.86 3.46
C PHE A 12 24.59 -9.42 2.53
N HIS A 13 24.91 -10.30 1.58
CA HIS A 13 25.81 -9.99 0.48
C HIS A 13 25.02 -9.48 -0.71
N HIS A 14 25.41 -8.32 -1.23
CA HIS A 14 24.78 -7.77 -2.42
C HIS A 14 25.55 -8.21 -3.68
N PRO A 15 24.89 -8.73 -4.74
CA PRO A 15 25.57 -9.28 -5.92
C PRO A 15 26.46 -8.27 -6.65
N LYS A 16 26.11 -6.98 -6.58
CA LYS A 16 26.85 -5.87 -7.20
C LYS A 16 27.84 -5.16 -6.26
N TYR A 17 27.64 -5.24 -4.95
CA TYR A 17 28.39 -4.42 -3.99
C TYR A 17 29.09 -5.36 -3.00
N PRO A 18 30.40 -5.60 -3.17
CA PRO A 18 31.15 -6.48 -2.28
C PRO A 18 31.10 -6.00 -0.82
N GLY A 19 31.02 -6.95 0.11
CA GLY A 19 30.97 -6.69 1.55
C GLY A 19 29.73 -7.26 2.23
N ASP A 20 29.68 -7.07 3.55
CA ASP A 20 28.53 -7.37 4.39
C ASP A 20 27.72 -6.11 4.64
N TRP A 21 26.42 -6.21 4.37
CA TRP A 21 25.52 -5.06 4.41
C TRP A 21 24.35 -5.30 5.34
N GLU A 22 23.92 -4.25 6.02
CA GLU A 22 22.63 -4.18 6.70
C GLU A 22 21.60 -3.50 5.78
N ALA A 23 20.42 -4.12 5.67
CA ALA A 23 19.29 -3.57 4.93
C ALA A 23 18.49 -2.62 5.83
N ILE A 24 18.48 -1.33 5.49
CA ILE A 24 17.63 -0.33 6.12
C ILE A 24 16.78 0.31 5.01
N PRO A 25 15.55 -0.15 4.79
CA PRO A 25 14.69 0.42 3.76
C PRO A 25 14.25 1.84 4.16
N ILE A 26 14.27 2.73 3.17
CA ILE A 26 13.82 4.12 3.32
C ILE A 26 12.85 4.43 2.19
N GLU A 27 11.59 4.68 2.54
CA GLU A 27 10.55 5.03 1.58
C GLU A 27 10.37 6.56 1.52
N TYR A 28 10.46 7.11 0.31
CA TYR A 28 10.48 8.55 0.07
C TYR A 28 9.11 9.05 -0.37
N LYS A 29 8.48 9.90 0.45
CA LYS A 29 7.19 10.53 0.15
C LYS A 29 7.39 12.02 -0.11
N ARG A 30 6.80 12.54 -1.19
CA ARG A 30 6.88 13.98 -1.51
C ARG A 30 6.12 14.85 -0.49
N GLY A 31 4.92 14.42 -0.10
CA GLY A 31 4.00 15.19 0.74
C GLY A 31 4.24 14.99 2.24
N ARG A 32 3.15 15.14 3.00
CA ARG A 32 3.11 14.99 4.47
C ARG A 32 2.65 13.59 4.89
N PRO A 33 2.90 13.19 6.15
CA PRO A 33 2.37 11.95 6.71
C PRO A 33 0.86 11.81 6.50
N LYS A 34 0.44 10.61 6.07
CA LYS A 34 -0.98 10.26 6.01
C LYS A 34 -1.50 9.94 7.41
N ARG A 35 -2.81 10.12 7.63
CA ARG A 35 -3.48 9.71 8.88
C ARG A 35 -3.64 8.19 8.99
N THR A 36 -3.58 7.48 7.87
CA THR A 36 -3.73 6.03 7.78
C THR A 36 -2.36 5.35 7.79
N ASN A 37 -2.33 4.05 8.07
CA ASN A 37 -1.11 3.23 8.04
C ASN A 37 -0.59 2.93 6.64
N ALA A 38 -1.19 3.45 5.56
CA ALA A 38 -0.89 3.06 4.19
C ALA A 38 0.61 3.14 3.83
N ASP A 39 1.28 4.24 4.23
CA ASP A 39 2.71 4.41 3.94
C ASP A 39 3.59 3.44 4.77
N LYS A 40 3.17 3.09 6.00
CA LYS A 40 3.84 2.10 6.86
C LYS A 40 3.65 0.69 6.32
N LEU A 41 2.44 0.35 5.88
CA LEU A 41 2.13 -0.96 5.27
C LEU A 41 2.91 -1.17 3.98
N GLN A 42 3.06 -0.14 3.14
CA GLN A 42 3.89 -0.19 1.94
C GLN A 42 5.35 -0.46 2.29
N LEU A 43 5.92 0.31 3.21
CA LEU A 43 7.32 0.14 3.63
C LEU A 43 7.56 -1.25 4.27
N CYS A 44 6.60 -1.75 5.05
CA CYS A 44 6.63 -3.10 5.63
C CYS A 44 6.57 -4.20 4.55
N ALA A 45 5.77 -4.01 3.51
CA ALA A 45 5.71 -4.92 2.36
C ALA A 45 7.06 -4.95 1.61
N GLU A 46 7.67 -3.79 1.37
CA GLU A 46 9.00 -3.68 0.76
C GLU A 46 10.07 -4.40 1.60
N ALA A 47 10.04 -4.22 2.92
CA ALA A 47 10.94 -4.93 3.83
C ALA A 47 10.74 -6.45 3.76
N THR A 48 9.48 -6.92 3.74
CA THR A 48 9.17 -8.35 3.61
C THR A 48 9.73 -8.94 2.32
N CYS A 49 9.58 -8.24 1.19
CA CYS A 49 10.18 -8.67 -0.08
C CYS A 49 11.72 -8.75 -0.02
N LEU A 50 12.37 -7.81 0.67
CA LEU A 50 13.83 -7.84 0.86
C LEU A 50 14.26 -9.00 1.77
N GLU A 51 13.52 -9.26 2.84
CA GLU A 51 13.75 -10.40 3.72
C GLU A 51 13.66 -11.72 2.96
N GLU A 52 12.64 -11.90 2.11
CA GLU A 52 12.47 -13.09 1.27
C GLU A 52 13.59 -13.22 0.22
N ALA A 53 13.99 -12.11 -0.41
CA ALA A 53 15.02 -12.12 -1.46
C ALA A 53 16.42 -12.45 -0.93
N TYR A 54 16.74 -12.04 0.30
CA TYR A 54 18.09 -12.16 0.87
C TYR A 54 18.18 -13.13 2.07
N GLY A 55 17.07 -13.69 2.54
CA GLY A 55 17.05 -14.59 3.70
C GLY A 55 17.43 -13.90 5.02
N ILE A 56 17.08 -12.62 5.17
CA ILE A 56 17.43 -11.78 6.31
C ILE A 56 16.20 -11.38 7.13
N HIS A 57 16.40 -10.83 8.33
CA HIS A 57 15.38 -10.17 9.12
C HIS A 57 15.63 -8.66 9.24
N ILE A 58 14.64 -7.86 8.85
CA ILE A 58 14.68 -6.40 8.91
C ILE A 58 13.69 -5.97 10.01
N PRO A 59 14.16 -5.40 11.12
CA PRO A 59 13.28 -5.03 12.23
C PRO A 59 12.62 -3.65 12.05
N ARG A 60 13.17 -2.79 11.19
CA ARG A 60 12.71 -1.41 11.02
C ARG A 60 13.07 -0.80 9.67
N GLY A 61 12.38 0.28 9.32
CA GLY A 61 12.70 1.16 8.21
C GLY A 61 12.40 2.62 8.54
N TYR A 62 12.51 3.49 7.53
CA TYR A 62 12.20 4.91 7.68
C TYR A 62 11.30 5.43 6.57
N LEU A 63 10.33 6.26 6.95
CA LEU A 63 9.60 7.11 6.01
C LEU A 63 10.27 8.49 5.97
N PHE A 64 10.62 8.98 4.80
CA PHE A 64 11.13 10.34 4.63
C PHE A 64 10.12 11.20 3.88
N TYR A 65 9.62 12.24 4.54
CA TYR A 65 8.64 13.17 3.96
C TYR A 65 9.33 14.45 3.49
N GLY A 66 9.27 14.73 2.19
CA GLY A 66 9.99 15.83 1.54
C GLY A 66 9.56 17.22 2.01
N GLU A 67 8.27 17.42 2.28
CA GLU A 67 7.76 18.71 2.79
C GLU A 67 8.22 19.03 4.21
N THR A 68 8.28 18.04 5.09
CA THR A 68 8.72 18.22 6.49
C THR A 68 10.22 17.99 6.66
N LYS A 69 10.90 17.42 5.65
CA LYS A 69 12.30 16.97 5.66
C LYS A 69 12.65 16.10 6.87
N HIS A 70 11.67 15.35 7.37
CA HIS A 70 11.81 14.55 8.58
C HIS A 70 11.76 13.05 8.26
N ARG A 71 12.55 12.27 9.00
CA ARG A 71 12.53 10.80 8.97
C ARG A 71 11.68 10.30 10.12
N GLU A 72 10.61 9.57 9.81
CA GLU A 72 9.84 8.82 10.79
C GLU A 72 10.36 7.38 10.81
N LYS A 73 10.76 6.89 11.98
CA LYS A 73 11.12 5.50 12.19
C LYS A 73 9.85 4.65 12.20
N VAL A 74 9.86 3.54 11.47
CA VAL A 74 8.79 2.53 11.48
C VAL A 74 9.38 1.22 11.95
N ASP A 75 8.89 0.70 13.07
CA ASP A 75 9.23 -0.64 13.56
C ASP A 75 8.30 -1.66 12.89
N PHE A 76 8.85 -2.74 12.35
CA PHE A 76 8.11 -3.80 11.67
C PHE A 76 7.69 -4.89 12.65
N ASP A 77 6.85 -4.50 13.61
CA ASP A 77 6.31 -5.40 14.63
C ASP A 77 5.32 -6.42 14.05
N ALA A 78 4.90 -7.36 14.90
CA ALA A 78 4.00 -8.43 14.51
C ALA A 78 2.62 -7.94 14.06
N GLU A 79 2.14 -6.82 14.61
CA GLU A 79 0.85 -6.22 14.26
C GLU A 79 0.91 -5.65 12.84
N LEU A 80 1.89 -4.80 12.56
CA LEU A 80 2.07 -4.20 11.23
C LEU A 80 2.31 -5.26 10.16
N ARG A 81 3.11 -6.29 10.44
CA ARG A 81 3.32 -7.41 9.51
C ARG A 81 2.04 -8.21 9.25
N THR A 82 1.22 -8.40 10.27
CA THR A 82 -0.06 -9.10 10.13
C THR A 82 -1.04 -8.27 9.31
N GLU A 83 -1.14 -6.97 9.57
CA GLU A 83 -1.97 -6.05 8.79
C GLU A 83 -1.51 -6.02 7.32
N THR A 84 -0.20 -5.90 7.07
CA THR A 84 0.38 -5.92 5.71
C THR A 84 -0.01 -7.19 4.95
N ARG A 85 0.14 -8.37 5.58
CA ARG A 85 -0.24 -9.65 4.97
C ARG A 85 -1.74 -9.72 4.69
N GLN A 86 -2.58 -9.33 5.64
CA GLN A 86 -4.04 -9.31 5.47
C GLN A 86 -4.47 -8.42 4.30
N MET A 87 -3.87 -7.23 4.17
CA MET A 87 -4.18 -6.32 3.06
C MET A 87 -3.74 -6.89 1.70
N ALA A 88 -2.58 -7.53 1.64
CA ALA A 88 -2.11 -8.20 0.43
C ALA A 88 -3.02 -9.39 0.05
N ASP A 89 -3.41 -10.22 1.02
CA ASP A 89 -4.31 -11.35 0.82
C ASP A 89 -5.68 -10.89 0.33
N GLU A 90 -6.23 -9.83 0.93
CA GLU A 90 -7.51 -9.24 0.52
C GLU A 90 -7.45 -8.69 -0.91
N MET A 91 -6.39 -7.97 -1.26
CA MET A 91 -6.17 -7.51 -2.64
C MET A 91 -6.12 -8.69 -3.63
N HIS A 92 -5.35 -9.74 -3.31
CA HIS A 92 -5.27 -10.92 -4.16
C HIS A 92 -6.60 -11.67 -4.28
N ARG A 93 -7.36 -11.75 -3.19
CA ARG A 93 -8.68 -12.38 -3.16
C ARG A 93 -9.66 -11.63 -4.06
N LEU A 94 -9.73 -10.30 -3.93
CA LEU A 94 -10.58 -9.44 -4.75
C LEU A 94 -10.22 -9.56 -6.24
N TYR A 95 -8.92 -9.48 -6.57
CA TYR A 95 -8.44 -9.65 -7.93
C TYR A 95 -8.81 -11.02 -8.53
N LYS A 96 -8.56 -12.12 -7.81
CA LYS A 96 -8.87 -13.48 -8.26
C LYS A 96 -10.37 -13.73 -8.44
N SER A 97 -11.21 -13.11 -7.61
CA SER A 97 -12.66 -13.28 -7.70
C SER A 97 -13.26 -12.72 -8.98
N GLY A 98 -12.59 -11.75 -9.63
CA GLY A 98 -13.14 -10.99 -10.75
C GLY A 98 -14.40 -10.18 -10.40
N ALA A 99 -14.82 -10.18 -9.12
CA ALA A 99 -16.00 -9.49 -8.68
C ALA A 99 -15.74 -7.97 -8.69
N SER A 100 -16.68 -7.23 -9.25
CA SER A 100 -16.65 -5.76 -9.19
C SER A 100 -16.86 -5.32 -7.75
N ILE A 101 -15.99 -4.45 -7.24
CA ILE A 101 -16.17 -3.81 -5.94
C ILE A 101 -17.14 -2.64 -6.17
N PRO A 102 -18.32 -2.62 -5.52
CA PRO A 102 -19.28 -1.53 -5.69
C PRO A 102 -18.63 -0.19 -5.39
N PRO A 103 -18.75 0.80 -6.29
CA PRO A 103 -18.08 2.06 -6.11
C PRO A 103 -18.77 2.86 -4.99
N HIS A 104 -17.96 3.41 -4.08
CA HIS A 104 -18.41 4.28 -3.01
C HIS A 104 -17.93 5.70 -3.26
N TYR A 105 -18.87 6.64 -3.40
CA TYR A 105 -18.52 8.04 -3.62
C TYR A 105 -18.06 8.71 -2.31
N ALA A 106 -16.85 9.26 -2.31
CA ALA A 106 -16.26 9.95 -1.18
C ALA A 106 -15.46 11.19 -1.62
N ALA A 107 -14.97 11.99 -0.65
CA ALA A 107 -14.20 13.19 -0.94
C ALA A 107 -12.94 12.93 -1.81
N CYS A 108 -12.31 11.76 -1.65
CA CYS A 108 -11.15 11.34 -2.44
C CYS A 108 -11.47 11.10 -3.93
N CYS A 109 -12.73 10.84 -4.28
CA CYS A 109 -13.13 10.61 -5.66
C CYS A 109 -12.87 11.83 -6.56
N ARG A 110 -12.93 13.05 -6.01
CA ARG A 110 -12.68 14.30 -6.76
C ARG A 110 -11.26 14.41 -7.29
N SER A 111 -10.29 13.74 -6.66
CA SER A 111 -8.90 13.68 -7.08
C SER A 111 -8.49 12.27 -7.55
N CYS A 112 -9.44 11.35 -7.71
CA CYS A 112 -9.17 9.99 -8.14
C CYS A 112 -8.98 9.93 -9.65
N SER A 113 -7.85 9.39 -10.11
CA SER A 113 -7.57 9.19 -11.54
C SER A 113 -8.56 8.25 -12.22
N LEU A 114 -9.23 7.39 -11.46
CA LEU A 114 -10.23 6.43 -11.96
C LEU A 114 -11.65 6.97 -11.96
N LEU A 115 -11.91 8.24 -11.59
CA LEU A 115 -13.27 8.78 -11.42
C LEU A 115 -14.16 8.55 -12.65
N ASN A 116 -13.64 8.82 -13.85
CA ASN A 116 -14.40 8.71 -15.10
C ASN A 116 -14.61 7.25 -15.55
N LEU A 117 -13.78 6.31 -15.08
CA LEU A 117 -13.95 4.88 -15.36
C LEU A 117 -14.88 4.22 -14.34
N CYS A 118 -14.70 4.59 -13.07
CA CYS A 118 -15.45 4.07 -11.94
C CYS A 118 -16.90 4.60 -11.91
N MET A 119 -17.12 5.86 -12.31
CA MET A 119 -18.41 6.56 -12.30
C MET A 119 -19.24 6.34 -11.02
N PRO A 120 -18.67 6.57 -9.82
CA PRO A 120 -19.27 6.22 -8.53
C PRO A 120 -20.64 6.87 -8.30
N GLN A 121 -20.91 8.05 -8.88
CA GLN A 121 -22.19 8.74 -8.75
C GLN A 121 -23.35 8.04 -9.50
N MET A 122 -23.06 7.11 -10.41
CA MET A 122 -24.09 6.32 -11.09
C MET A 122 -24.71 5.29 -10.14
N ASN A 123 -23.96 4.84 -9.13
CA ASN A 123 -24.44 3.86 -8.15
C ASN A 123 -25.51 4.44 -7.21
N SER A 124 -25.62 5.77 -7.10
CA SER A 124 -26.67 6.46 -6.33
C SER A 124 -27.88 6.89 -7.16
N ARG A 125 -27.90 6.59 -8.47
CA ARG A 125 -29.05 6.92 -9.33
C ARG A 125 -30.05 5.77 -9.36
N GLU A 126 -31.30 6.08 -9.70
CA GLU A 126 -32.31 5.05 -9.92
C GLU A 126 -31.88 4.08 -11.03
N ARG A 127 -32.29 2.81 -10.92
CA ARG A 127 -32.00 1.82 -11.96
C ARG A 127 -32.74 2.23 -13.22
N ALA A 128 -32.13 1.98 -14.39
CA ALA A 128 -32.77 2.28 -15.67
C ALA A 128 -34.14 1.59 -15.82
N SER A 129 -34.29 0.37 -15.28
CA SER A 129 -35.56 -0.35 -15.20
C SER A 129 -36.66 0.46 -14.53
N ASP A 130 -36.32 1.14 -13.43
CA ASP A 130 -37.27 1.83 -12.58
C ASP A 130 -37.69 3.15 -13.23
N TYR A 131 -36.74 3.86 -13.85
CA TYR A 131 -37.00 5.04 -14.68
C TYR A 131 -37.96 4.71 -15.84
N LEU A 132 -37.65 3.66 -16.61
CA LEU A 132 -38.44 3.30 -17.80
C LEU A 132 -39.86 2.86 -17.44
N SER A 133 -40.00 2.10 -16.36
CA SER A 133 -41.32 1.70 -15.83
C SER A 133 -42.13 2.91 -15.38
N ARG A 134 -41.50 3.87 -14.68
CA ARG A 134 -42.13 5.12 -14.23
C ARG A 134 -42.53 6.04 -15.39
N CYS A 135 -41.75 6.04 -16.47
CA CYS A 135 -42.02 6.84 -17.66
C CYS A 135 -42.92 6.15 -18.68
N HIS A 136 -43.40 4.92 -18.42
CA HIS A 136 -44.19 4.11 -19.34
C HIS A 136 -43.53 3.96 -20.72
N LEU A 137 -42.20 3.79 -20.74
CA LEU A 137 -41.42 3.60 -21.97
C LEU A 137 -41.06 2.13 -22.24
N LEU A 138 -41.52 1.23 -21.37
CA LEU A 138 -41.52 -0.22 -21.57
C LEU A 138 -42.96 -0.66 -21.82
N ASP A 139 -43.40 -0.47 -23.06
CA ASP A 139 -44.56 -1.17 -23.64
C ASP A 139 -44.03 -2.18 -24.68
#